data_AF-A0A177C1H0-F1
#
_entry.id   AF-A0A177C1H0-F1
#
_cell.length_a   1.000
_cell.length_b   1.000
_cell.length_c   1.000
_cell.angle_alpha   90.00
_cell.angle_beta   90.00
_cell.angle_gamma   90.00
#
_symmetry.space_group_name_H-M   'P 1'
#
loop_
_entity.id
_entity.type
_entity.pdbx_description
1 polymer ?
#
loop_
_entity_poly.entity_id
_entity_poly.type
_entity_poly.pdbx_seq_one_letter_code
_entity_poly.pdbx_strand_id
1 'polypeptide(L)'
;MGQSINRKDVAASIEDATLKHDADIISMSFGWEQEHEEEHNDAFRATFGKYYDKDVLVFVATANEHVASVLDMAYPVRADSVIAIDEATSKGEYSHTVPPETMRS
;
A
#
# COMPACT_ATOMS: atom_id res chain seq x y z
N MET A 1 -1.47 13.02 16.46
CA MET A 1 -0.60 11.84 16.49
C MET A 1 -1.44 10.67 16.02
N GLY A 2 -1.29 10.29 14.75
CA GLY A 2 -1.95 9.08 14.24
C GLY A 2 -1.37 7.85 14.92
N GLN A 3 -2.17 6.82 15.14
CA GLN A 3 -1.65 5.52 15.58
C GLN A 3 -0.75 4.95 14.48
N SER A 4 0.41 4.42 14.86
CA SER A 4 1.27 3.68 13.92
C SER A 4 0.57 2.40 13.48
N ILE A 5 0.66 2.07 12.19
CA ILE A 5 0.04 0.88 11.60
C ILE A 5 0.84 -0.36 12.03
N ASN A 6 0.17 -1.32 12.67
CA ASN A 6 0.79 -2.60 13.02
C ASN A 6 0.87 -3.52 11.79
N ARG A 7 2.07 -3.61 11.20
CA ARG A 7 2.33 -4.36 9.97
C ARG A 7 2.05 -5.88 10.09
N LYS A 8 2.18 -6.45 11.30
CA LYS A 8 1.86 -7.87 11.56
C LYS A 8 0.37 -8.14 11.45
N ASP A 9 -0.45 -7.24 11.97
CA ASP A 9 -1.91 -7.36 11.91
C ASP A 9 -2.41 -7.21 10.47
N VAL A 10 -1.79 -6.32 9.68
CA VAL A 10 -2.10 -6.18 8.25
C VAL A 10 -1.73 -7.47 7.50
N ALA A 11 -0.53 -8.03 7.71
CA ALA A 11 -0.12 -9.27 7.07
C ALA A 11 -1.06 -10.45 7.40
N ALA A 12 -1.43 -10.59 8.68
CA ALA A 12 -2.39 -11.60 9.11
C ALA A 12 -3.78 -11.40 8.47
N SER A 13 -4.20 -10.15 8.29
CA SER A 13 -5.48 -9.83 7.63
C SER A 13 -5.47 -10.17 6.15
N ILE A 14 -4.36 -9.95 5.45
CA ILE A 14 -4.19 -10.34 4.04
C ILE A 14 -4.20 -11.86 3.90
N GLU A 15 -3.50 -12.57 4.79
CA GLU A 15 -3.52 -14.03 4.81
C GLU A 15 -4.93 -14.57 5.08
N ASP A 16 -5.67 -13.99 6.02
CA ASP A 16 -7.05 -14.37 6.32
C ASP A 16 -7.98 -14.17 5.14
N ALA A 17 -7.92 -12.98 4.50
CA ALA A 17 -8.69 -12.66 3.31
C ALA A 17 -8.38 -13.63 2.15
N THR A 18 -7.10 -13.92 1.93
CA THR A 18 -6.67 -14.78 0.82
C THR A 18 -6.98 -16.26 1.08
N LEU A 19 -6.68 -16.76 2.28
CA LEU A 19 -6.73 -18.21 2.56
C LEU A 19 -8.07 -18.69 3.07
N LYS A 20 -8.78 -17.87 3.86
CA LYS A 20 -10.05 -18.28 4.47
C LYS A 20 -11.25 -17.75 3.70
N HIS A 21 -11.11 -16.57 3.11
CA HIS A 21 -12.17 -15.92 2.37
C HIS A 21 -12.03 -16.01 0.85
N ASP A 22 -10.91 -16.58 0.36
CA ASP A 22 -10.64 -16.77 -1.07
C ASP A 22 -10.84 -15.48 -1.87
N ALA A 23 -10.35 -14.36 -1.30
CA ALA A 23 -10.55 -13.06 -1.90
C ALA A 23 -9.74 -12.89 -3.19
N ASP A 24 -10.42 -12.60 -4.30
CA ASP A 24 -9.77 -12.26 -5.57
C ASP A 24 -9.20 -10.83 -5.59
N ILE A 25 -9.78 -9.94 -4.76
CA ILE A 25 -9.45 -8.52 -4.71
C ILE A 25 -9.27 -8.07 -3.26
N ILE A 26 -8.16 -7.38 -3.00
CA ILE A 26 -7.89 -6.72 -1.73
C ILE A 26 -7.75 -5.22 -1.98
N SER A 27 -8.48 -4.41 -1.21
CA SER A 27 -8.39 -2.95 -1.24
C SER A 27 -7.83 -2.43 0.09
N MET A 28 -6.80 -1.59 0.02
CA MET A 28 -6.14 -0.99 1.18
C MET A 28 -6.14 0.54 1.05
N SER A 29 -6.91 1.21 1.90
CA SER A 29 -7.00 2.68 1.92
C SER A 29 -6.04 3.31 2.94
N PHE A 30 -4.87 2.70 3.14
CA PHE A 30 -3.85 3.15 4.07
C PHE A 30 -2.45 2.70 3.63
N GLY A 31 -1.44 3.42 4.11
CA GLY A 31 -0.03 3.09 3.94
C GLY A 31 0.80 3.68 5.08
N TRP A 32 2.07 3.32 5.13
CA TRP A 32 3.02 3.78 6.15
C TRP A 32 4.36 4.14 5.51
N GLU A 33 5.06 5.11 6.11
CA GLU A 33 6.43 5.43 5.74
C GLU A 33 7.37 4.25 6.04
N GLN A 34 8.44 4.13 5.27
CA GLN A 34 9.45 3.10 5.50
C GLN A 34 10.26 3.47 6.74
N GLU A 35 9.76 3.12 7.92
CA GLU A 35 10.62 3.15 9.10
C GLU A 35 11.77 2.17 8.86
N HIS A 36 12.97 2.59 9.26
CA HIS A 36 14.27 1.91 9.15
C HIS A 36 14.37 0.53 9.82
N GLU A 37 13.25 -0.15 10.06
CA GLU A 37 13.19 -1.50 10.59
C GLU A 37 13.00 -2.50 9.44
N GLU A 38 14.11 -3.00 8.91
CA GLU A 38 14.17 -4.09 7.93
C GLU A 38 13.33 -5.30 8.38
N GLU A 39 13.35 -5.61 9.69
CA GLU A 39 12.74 -6.81 10.28
C GLU A 39 11.20 -6.86 10.16
N HIS A 40 10.51 -5.72 10.22
CA HIS A 40 9.05 -5.67 10.09
C HIS A 40 8.57 -5.61 8.63
N ASN A 41 9.44 -5.20 7.70
CA ASN A 41 9.12 -5.19 6.27
C ASN A 41 9.22 -6.59 5.66
N ASP A 42 10.11 -7.45 6.17
CA ASP A 42 10.31 -8.80 5.62
C ASP A 42 9.08 -9.69 5.79
N ALA A 43 8.42 -9.66 6.95
CA ALA A 43 7.21 -10.45 7.18
C ALA A 43 6.07 -10.03 6.25
N PHE A 44 5.86 -8.73 6.07
CA PHE A 44 4.85 -8.24 5.14
C PHE A 44 5.24 -8.56 3.69
N ARG A 45 6.48 -8.29 3.27
CA ARG A 45 6.97 -8.58 1.91
C ARG A 45 6.88 -10.06 1.57
N ALA A 46 7.23 -10.94 2.52
CA ALA A 46 7.10 -12.38 2.37
C ALA A 46 5.63 -12.82 2.25
N THR A 47 4.75 -12.22 3.07
CA THR A 47 3.29 -12.47 3.00
C THR A 47 2.74 -12.02 1.65
N PHE A 48 3.09 -10.80 1.22
CA PHE A 48 2.64 -10.21 -0.02
C PHE A 48 3.15 -11.02 -1.23
N GLY A 49 4.46 -11.27 -1.31
CA GLY A 49 5.05 -12.07 -2.38
C GLY A 49 4.46 -13.49 -2.46
N LYS A 50 4.17 -14.12 -1.32
CA LYS A 50 3.57 -15.46 -1.26
C LYS A 50 2.11 -15.51 -1.76
N TYR A 51 1.37 -14.42 -1.66
CA TYR A 51 -0.03 -14.37 -2.11
C TYR A 51 -0.21 -13.76 -3.49
N TYR A 52 0.81 -13.08 -4.03
CA TYR A 52 0.80 -12.66 -5.44
C TYR A 52 0.75 -13.84 -6.41
N ASP A 53 1.40 -14.94 -6.06
CA ASP A 53 1.35 -16.18 -6.85
C ASP A 53 -0.05 -16.82 -6.87
N LYS A 54 -1.04 -16.25 -6.16
CA LYS A 54 -2.43 -16.74 -6.11
C LYS A 54 -3.43 -15.92 -6.94
N ASP A 55 -2.96 -15.13 -7.91
CA ASP A 55 -3.83 -14.33 -8.80
C ASP A 55 -4.72 -13.29 -8.07
N VAL A 56 -4.33 -12.83 -6.88
CA VAL A 56 -5.07 -11.80 -6.12
C VAL A 56 -4.66 -10.41 -6.56
N LEU A 57 -5.64 -9.57 -6.93
CA LEU A 57 -5.41 -8.17 -7.27
C LEU A 57 -5.42 -7.30 -6.02
N VAL A 58 -4.35 -6.53 -5.78
CA VAL A 58 -4.28 -5.61 -4.64
C VAL A 58 -4.28 -4.17 -5.09
N PHE A 59 -5.23 -3.40 -4.57
CA PHE A 59 -5.37 -1.98 -4.80
C PHE A 59 -4.99 -1.20 -3.54
N VAL A 60 -4.16 -0.18 -3.67
CA VAL A 60 -3.69 0.61 -2.51
C VAL A 60 -3.80 2.10 -2.79
N ALA A 61 -4.37 2.86 -1.85
CA ALA A 61 -4.45 4.32 -1.96
C ALA A 61 -3.06 4.96 -1.85
N THR A 62 -2.75 5.89 -2.75
CA THR A 62 -1.62 6.81 -2.57
C THR A 62 -1.93 7.75 -1.41
N ALA A 63 -0.97 7.96 -0.51
CA ALA A 63 -1.16 8.78 0.69
C ALA A 63 -1.69 10.20 0.36
N ASN A 64 -2.49 10.76 1.27
CA ASN A 64 -3.07 12.12 1.16
C ASN A 64 -2.15 13.21 1.78
N GLU A 65 -0.98 12.81 2.23
CA GLU A 65 0.00 13.71 2.79
C GLU A 65 0.92 14.11 1.65
N HIS A 66 1.15 15.41 1.46
CA HIS A 66 2.17 15.90 0.53
C HIS A 66 3.54 15.41 1.02
N VAL A 67 3.89 14.15 0.74
CA VAL A 67 5.17 13.60 1.15
C VAL A 67 6.21 14.28 0.28
N ALA A 68 6.93 15.23 0.88
CA ALA A 68 7.80 16.20 0.23
C ALA A 68 9.11 15.60 -0.33
N SER A 69 9.11 14.31 -0.65
CA SER A 69 10.32 13.55 -0.89
C SER A 69 10.04 12.48 -1.95
N VAL A 70 10.76 12.58 -3.07
CA VAL A 70 10.85 11.59 -4.16
C VAL A 70 11.29 10.20 -3.63
N LEU A 71 11.77 10.13 -2.39
CA LEU A 71 12.34 8.95 -1.76
C LEU A 71 11.36 8.23 -0.81
N ASP A 72 10.17 8.78 -0.56
CA ASP A 72 9.24 8.34 0.50
C ASP A 72 7.83 7.98 0.00
N MET A 73 7.71 7.22 -1.09
CA MET A 73 6.41 6.58 -1.35
C MET A 73 6.06 5.63 -0.19
N ALA A 74 4.91 5.88 0.44
CA ALA A 74 4.40 5.06 1.53
C ALA A 74 4.22 3.61 1.09
N TYR A 75 4.67 2.67 1.90
CA TYR A 75 4.42 1.26 1.66
C TYR A 75 3.00 0.90 2.14
N PRO A 76 2.22 0.03 1.46
CA PRO A 76 2.60 -0.85 0.35
C PRO A 76 2.41 -0.28 -1.06
N VAL A 77 2.08 1.00 -1.24
CA VAL A 77 1.71 1.57 -2.56
C VAL A 77 2.80 1.42 -3.62
N ARG A 78 4.07 1.39 -3.21
CA ARG A 78 5.25 1.24 -4.08
C ARG A 78 5.66 -0.21 -4.36
N ALA A 79 4.94 -1.21 -3.87
CA ALA A 79 5.27 -2.60 -4.17
C ALA A 79 4.92 -2.88 -5.64
N ASP A 80 5.84 -3.51 -6.39
CA ASP A 80 5.70 -3.79 -7.84
C ASP A 80 4.39 -4.47 -8.22
N SER A 81 3.85 -5.20 -7.26
CA SER A 81 2.74 -6.08 -7.47
C SER A 81 1.38 -5.36 -7.25
N VAL A 82 1.38 -4.19 -6.59
CA VAL A 82 0.20 -3.38 -6.27
C VAL A 82 -0.29 -2.51 -7.44
N ILE A 83 -1.60 -2.33 -7.53
CA ILE A 83 -2.23 -1.26 -8.29
C ILE A 83 -2.43 -0.03 -7.38
N ALA A 84 -1.65 1.02 -7.60
CA ALA A 84 -1.79 2.28 -6.88
C ALA A 84 -3.04 3.06 -7.33
N ILE A 85 -3.77 3.66 -6.39
CA ILE A 85 -4.95 4.48 -6.64
C ILE A 85 -4.73 5.90 -6.15
N ASP A 86 -4.84 6.84 -7.08
CA ASP A 86 -4.83 8.29 -6.80
C ASP A 86 -6.22 8.86 -6.53
N GLU A 87 -6.22 9.99 -5.81
CA GLU A 87 -7.39 10.85 -5.69
C GLU A 87 -7.50 11.81 -6.89
N ALA A 88 -8.72 11.91 -7.43
CA ALA A 88 -9.12 12.97 -8.35
C ALA A 88 -10.23 13.83 -7.72
N THR A 89 -10.24 15.12 -8.06
CA THR A 89 -11.33 16.01 -7.64
C THR A 89 -12.64 15.64 -8.33
N SER A 90 -13.76 16.20 -7.87
CA SER A 90 -15.08 16.01 -8.51
C SER A 90 -15.17 16.48 -9.96
N LYS A 91 -14.16 17.19 -10.46
CA LYS A 91 -14.03 17.63 -11.85
C LYS A 91 -13.17 16.69 -12.71
N GLY A 92 -12.62 15.62 -12.13
CA GLY A 92 -11.67 14.73 -12.79
C GLY A 92 -10.26 15.32 -12.90
N GLU A 93 -9.94 16.35 -12.10
CA GLU A 93 -8.61 16.95 -12.05
C GLU A 93 -7.76 16.19 -11.03
N TYR A 94 -6.44 16.13 -11.26
CA TYR A 94 -5.50 15.57 -10.29
C TYR A 94 -5.59 16.29 -8.95
N SER A 95 -5.72 15.54 -7.86
CA SER A 95 -5.78 16.15 -6.52
C SER A 95 -4.39 16.58 -6.06
N HIS A 96 -4.27 17.83 -5.60
CA HIS A 96 -3.00 18.34 -5.07
C HIS A 96 -2.51 17.57 -3.83
N THR A 97 -3.38 16.83 -3.14
CA THR A 97 -3.05 15.99 -1.99
C THR A 97 -2.24 14.74 -2.33
N VAL A 98 -2.15 14.38 -3.62
CA VAL A 98 -1.50 13.16 -4.10
C VAL A 98 -0.03 13.43 -4.46
N PRO A 99 0.91 12.48 -4.24
CA PRO A 99 2.32 12.62 -4.63
C PRO A 99 2.52 12.75 -6.15
N PRO A 100 3.32 13.73 -6.62
CA PRO A 100 3.51 14.02 -8.05
C PRO A 100 3.85 12.78 -8.87
N GLU A 101 3.30 12.68 -10.08
CA GLU A 101 3.54 11.57 -11.02
C GLU A 101 5.04 11.33 -11.30
N THR A 102 5.84 12.39 -11.26
CA THR A 102 7.31 12.35 -11.43
C THR A 102 8.05 11.59 -10.33
N MET A 103 7.39 11.21 -9.24
CA MET A 103 7.99 10.51 -8.09
C MET A 103 7.73 9.00 -8.10
N ARG A 104 7.22 8.44 -9.22
CA ARG A 104 6.71 7.06 -9.30
C ARG A 104 7.56 6.11 -10.16
N SER A 105 8.84 6.42 -10.36
CA SER A 105 9.78 5.65 -11.19
C SER A 105 10.51 4.56 -10.42
#